data_AF-A0A434FH31-F1
#
_entry.id   AF-A0A434FH31-F1
#
_cell.length_a   1.000
_cell.length_b   1.000
_cell.length_c   1.000
_cell.angle_alpha   90.00
_cell.angle_beta   90.00
_cell.angle_gamma   90.00
#
_symmetry.space_group_name_H-M   'P 1'
#
loop_
_entity.id
_entity.type
_entity.pdbx_description
1 polymer ?
#
loop_
_entity_poly.entity_id
_entity_poly.type
_entity_poly.pdbx_seq_one_letter_code
_entity_poly.pdbx_strand_id
1 'polypeptide(L)'
;LLQRAKSMPLVTIGNHSYSHAYNHYRHFYGDTEGVVADMLRANAVLGLKPAVHARLPGRDVFRLPNYSKDDNSLGLAEAGREDPDYEFVAASGFWLYGWDHEWVHESSGKPVQSVDHLVSEIDHLFAYGHFARPNKLILLVHDEMFQDTFDGKAKLTALIAALRLRHYAFGAIADYDR
;
A
#
# COMPACT_ATOMS: atom_id res chain seq x y z
N LEU A 1 1.02 15.93 13.70
CA LEU A 1 1.30 14.57 13.16
C LEU A 1 2.13 14.64 11.88
N LEU A 2 1.67 15.30 10.81
CA LEU A 2 2.40 15.39 9.54
C LEU A 2 3.85 15.89 9.65
N GLN A 3 4.10 16.97 10.40
CA GLN A 3 5.47 17.48 10.59
C GLN A 3 6.40 16.47 11.25
N ARG A 4 5.89 15.68 12.20
CA ARG A 4 6.64 14.60 12.85
C ARG A 4 6.94 13.48 11.87
N ALA A 5 5.96 13.07 11.05
CA ALA A 5 6.19 12.08 10.01
C ALA A 5 7.25 12.54 9.00
N LYS A 6 7.21 13.83 8.60
CA LYS A 6 8.20 14.44 7.71
C LYS A 6 9.62 14.45 8.30
N SER A 7 9.77 14.43 9.61
CA SER A 7 11.07 14.42 10.28
C SER A 7 11.57 13.02 10.62
N MET A 8 10.83 11.95 10.29
CA MET A 8 11.23 10.57 10.57
C MET A 8 12.07 10.02 9.39
N PRO A 9 13.35 9.69 9.59
CA PRO A 9 14.26 9.33 8.49
C PRO A 9 13.93 7.99 7.82
N LEU A 10 13.14 7.13 8.47
CA LEU A 10 12.73 5.82 7.97
C LEU A 10 11.30 5.81 7.42
N VAL A 11 10.65 6.98 7.32
CA VAL A 11 9.26 7.10 6.87
C VAL A 11 9.22 7.86 5.56
N THR A 12 8.62 7.26 4.54
CA THR A 12 8.22 7.96 3.32
C THR A 12 6.75 8.34 3.44
N ILE A 13 6.41 9.60 3.16
CA ILE A 13 5.02 10.04 3.09
C ILE A 13 4.55 9.89 1.65
N GLY A 14 3.51 9.08 1.46
CA GLY A 14 2.80 8.94 0.19
C GLY A 14 1.38 9.50 0.26
N ASN A 15 0.68 9.43 -0.86
CA ASN A 15 -0.72 9.83 -0.97
C ASN A 15 -1.64 8.59 -0.95
N HIS A 16 -2.68 8.62 -0.12
CA HIS A 16 -3.67 7.55 -0.03
C HIS A 16 -5.10 8.06 -0.21
N SER A 17 -5.28 9.03 -1.12
CA SER A 17 -6.49 9.84 -1.25
C SER A 17 -6.76 10.71 -0.02
N TYR A 18 -7.68 11.68 -0.14
CA TYR A 18 -8.08 12.56 0.95
C TYR A 18 -9.19 11.95 1.80
N SER A 19 -10.16 11.29 1.16
CA SER A 19 -11.36 10.76 1.80
C SER A 19 -11.32 9.28 2.10
N HIS A 20 -10.28 8.56 1.66
CA HIS A 20 -10.24 7.10 1.66
C HIS A 20 -11.48 6.51 0.94
N ALA A 21 -11.77 7.04 -0.24
CA ALA A 21 -12.95 6.72 -1.04
C ALA A 21 -14.31 6.92 -0.32
N TYR A 22 -14.35 7.68 0.78
CA TYR A 22 -15.50 7.79 1.69
C TYR A 22 -16.00 6.42 2.21
N ASN A 23 -15.18 5.37 2.14
CA ASN A 23 -15.59 3.97 2.32
C ASN A 23 -16.72 3.51 1.36
N HIS A 24 -16.91 4.21 0.24
CA HIS A 24 -17.90 3.93 -0.79
C HIS A 24 -17.21 3.65 -2.14
N TYR A 25 -16.37 2.62 -2.17
CA TYR A 25 -15.47 2.28 -3.28
C TYR A 25 -16.18 2.23 -4.63
N ARG A 26 -17.35 1.57 -4.72
CA ARG A 26 -18.13 1.51 -5.97
C ARG A 26 -18.47 2.86 -6.55
N HIS A 27 -18.92 3.78 -5.72
CA HIS A 27 -19.32 5.11 -6.18
C HIS A 27 -18.10 5.96 -6.50
N PHE A 28 -17.09 5.90 -5.63
CA PHE A 28 -15.85 6.64 -5.78
C PHE A 28 -15.12 6.28 -7.08
N TYR A 29 -14.94 4.98 -7.35
CA TYR A 29 -14.21 4.52 -8.52
C TYR A 29 -15.00 4.55 -9.83
N GLY A 30 -16.31 4.77 -9.77
CA GLY A 30 -17.12 5.07 -10.94
C GLY A 30 -16.90 6.48 -11.50
N ASP A 31 -16.15 7.34 -10.80
CA ASP A 31 -15.86 8.72 -11.18
C ASP A 31 -14.35 8.96 -11.19
N THR A 32 -13.72 8.79 -12.36
CA THR A 32 -12.27 8.97 -12.51
C THR A 32 -11.82 10.40 -12.19
N GLU A 33 -12.58 11.42 -12.61
CA GLU A 33 -12.25 12.82 -12.33
C GLU A 33 -12.35 13.11 -10.82
N GLY A 34 -13.38 12.57 -10.17
CA GLY A 34 -13.55 12.63 -8.72
C GLY A 34 -12.40 11.97 -7.96
N VAL A 35 -11.92 10.81 -8.41
CA VAL A 35 -10.74 10.13 -7.86
C VAL A 35 -9.50 11.02 -7.95
N VAL A 36 -9.23 11.60 -9.12
CA VAL A 36 -8.08 12.50 -9.32
C VAL A 36 -8.21 13.75 -8.45
N ALA A 37 -9.39 14.36 -8.38
CA ALA A 37 -9.64 15.52 -7.55
C ALA A 37 -9.40 15.24 -6.05
N ASP A 38 -9.86 14.09 -5.55
CA ASP A 38 -9.66 13.67 -4.15
C ASP A 38 -8.16 13.43 -3.85
N MET A 39 -7.44 12.78 -4.78
CA MET A 39 -6.00 12.57 -4.69
C MET A 39 -5.23 13.90 -4.71
N LEU A 40 -5.57 14.83 -5.60
CA LEU A 40 -4.93 16.15 -5.68
C LEU A 40 -5.20 16.99 -4.43
N ARG A 41 -6.39 16.86 -3.83
CA ARG A 41 -6.71 17.47 -2.53
C ARG A 41 -5.79 16.94 -1.43
N ALA A 42 -5.53 15.64 -1.38
CA ALA A 42 -4.56 15.07 -0.45
C ALA A 42 -3.14 15.61 -0.68
N ASN A 43 -2.69 15.74 -1.93
CA ASN A 43 -1.40 16.38 -2.24
C ASN A 43 -1.32 17.81 -1.68
N ALA A 44 -2.37 18.61 -1.83
CA ALA A 44 -2.41 19.98 -1.31
C ALA A 44 -2.29 20.02 0.23
N VAL A 45 -3.01 19.14 0.93
CA VAL A 45 -2.96 19.05 2.40
C VAL A 45 -1.61 18.54 2.90
N LEU A 46 -1.03 17.57 2.20
CA LEU A 46 0.26 16.96 2.56
C LEU A 46 1.46 17.79 2.09
N GLY A 47 1.26 18.74 1.17
CA GLY A 47 2.31 19.51 0.50
C GLY A 47 3.19 18.64 -0.40
N LEU A 48 2.61 17.65 -1.08
CA LEU A 48 3.29 16.77 -2.03
C LEU A 48 3.26 17.39 -3.43
N LYS A 49 4.30 17.16 -4.22
CA LYS A 49 4.45 17.68 -5.59
C LYS A 49 4.46 16.52 -6.61
N PRO A 50 4.02 16.75 -7.86
CA PRO A 50 3.89 15.71 -8.90
C PRO A 50 5.10 14.79 -9.05
N ALA A 51 4.84 13.55 -9.49
CA ALA A 51 5.65 12.34 -9.27
C ALA A 51 5.52 11.82 -7.82
N VAL A 52 4.29 11.74 -7.33
CA VAL A 52 3.97 11.33 -5.95
C VAL A 52 3.83 9.81 -5.87
N HIS A 53 4.52 9.19 -4.90
CA HIS A 53 4.22 7.81 -4.50
C HIS A 53 2.83 7.76 -3.88
N ALA A 54 1.93 6.99 -4.50
CA ALA A 54 0.54 6.91 -4.09
C ALA A 54 0.02 5.48 -4.09
N ARG A 55 -1.03 5.25 -3.32
CA ARG A 55 -1.82 4.03 -3.33
C ARG A 55 -3.29 4.40 -3.35
N LEU A 56 -4.07 3.75 -4.19
CA LEU A 56 -5.52 3.92 -4.22
C LEU A 56 -6.17 3.17 -3.04
N PRO A 57 -7.17 3.76 -2.34
CA PRO A 57 -7.89 3.08 -1.26
C PRO A 57 -8.50 1.74 -1.68
N GLY A 58 -8.05 0.64 -1.07
CA GLY A 58 -8.58 -0.71 -1.36
C GLY A 58 -8.36 -1.18 -2.80
N ARG A 59 -7.28 -0.75 -3.46
CA ARG A 59 -6.94 -1.18 -4.82
C ARG A 59 -5.50 -1.64 -4.95
N ASP A 60 -5.30 -2.87 -5.40
CA ASP A 60 -3.97 -3.46 -5.67
C ASP A 60 -3.52 -3.18 -7.11
N VAL A 61 -3.34 -1.90 -7.42
CA VAL A 61 -2.98 -1.42 -8.76
C VAL A 61 -1.54 -0.92 -8.79
N PHE A 62 -0.82 -1.31 -9.84
CA PHE A 62 0.46 -0.72 -10.17
C PHE A 62 0.38 0.10 -11.45
N ARG A 63 0.94 1.31 -11.39
CA ARG A 63 1.23 2.18 -12.53
C ARG A 63 2.58 2.86 -12.29
N LEU A 64 3.63 2.17 -12.71
CA LEU A 64 5.03 2.56 -12.58
C LEU A 64 5.66 2.69 -13.99
N PRO A 65 6.78 3.40 -14.17
CA PRO A 65 7.33 3.73 -15.49
C PRO A 65 7.52 2.55 -16.46
N ASN A 66 7.79 1.35 -15.95
CA ASN A 66 8.03 0.14 -16.73
C ASN A 66 7.20 -1.06 -16.25
N TYR A 67 6.12 -0.82 -15.50
CA TYR A 67 5.26 -1.89 -14.99
C TYR A 67 3.86 -1.40 -14.67
N SER A 68 2.88 -2.12 -15.20
CA SER A 68 1.47 -1.91 -14.89
C SER A 68 0.84 -3.25 -14.52
N LYS A 69 -0.05 -3.20 -13.54
CA LYS A 69 -0.89 -4.32 -13.10
C LYS A 69 -2.22 -3.74 -12.64
N ASP A 70 -3.31 -4.33 -13.11
CA ASP A 70 -4.65 -4.01 -12.65
C ASP A 70 -5.01 -4.81 -11.40
N ASP A 71 -5.96 -4.27 -10.65
CA ASP A 71 -6.52 -4.97 -9.51
C ASP A 71 -7.46 -6.09 -9.97
N ASN A 72 -6.95 -7.32 -9.91
CA ASN A 72 -7.70 -8.52 -10.25
C ASN A 72 -8.44 -9.13 -9.05
N SER A 73 -8.45 -8.48 -7.89
CA SER A 73 -9.10 -8.99 -6.68
C SER A 73 -10.60 -8.72 -6.64
N LEU A 74 -11.11 -7.82 -7.49
CA LEU A 74 -12.54 -7.56 -7.65
C LEU A 74 -13.21 -8.68 -8.44
N GLY A 75 -14.42 -9.06 -8.04
CA GLY A 75 -15.23 -10.00 -8.83
C GLY A 75 -15.57 -9.41 -10.20
N LEU A 76 -15.82 -10.27 -11.19
CA LEU A 76 -16.18 -9.86 -12.57
C LEU A 76 -17.33 -8.84 -12.65
N ALA A 77 -18.24 -8.84 -11.68
CA ALA A 77 -19.35 -7.89 -11.60
C ALA A 77 -18.95 -6.51 -11.07
N GLU A 78 -17.90 -6.41 -10.25
CA GLU A 78 -17.39 -5.16 -9.68
C GLU A 78 -16.31 -4.54 -10.56
N ALA A 79 -15.51 -5.36 -11.25
CA ALA A 79 -14.47 -4.91 -12.16
C ALA A 79 -14.99 -3.92 -13.23
N GLY A 80 -16.21 -4.08 -13.77
CA GLY A 80 -16.76 -3.13 -14.74
C GLY A 80 -17.34 -1.82 -14.17
N ARG A 81 -17.37 -1.67 -12.83
CA ARG A 81 -18.03 -0.54 -12.14
C ARG A 81 -17.14 0.20 -11.16
N GLU A 82 -16.04 -0.41 -10.74
CA GLU A 82 -15.10 0.16 -9.78
C GLU A 82 -13.68 0.24 -10.35
N ASP A 83 -13.61 0.51 -11.65
CA ASP A 83 -12.42 0.59 -12.49
C ASP A 83 -12.31 2.01 -13.06
N PRO A 84 -11.68 2.93 -12.31
CA PRO A 84 -11.38 4.24 -12.86
C PRO A 84 -10.34 4.07 -13.97
N ASP A 85 -10.19 5.07 -14.83
CA ASP A 85 -9.07 5.07 -15.78
C ASP A 85 -7.75 5.24 -15.02
N TYR A 86 -7.11 4.11 -14.68
CA TYR A 86 -5.85 4.08 -13.93
C TYR A 86 -4.71 4.78 -14.69
N GLU A 87 -4.74 4.79 -16.03
CA GLU A 87 -3.76 5.52 -16.83
C GLU A 87 -3.95 7.02 -16.67
N PHE A 88 -5.19 7.49 -16.71
CA PHE A 88 -5.51 8.90 -16.48
C PHE A 88 -5.13 9.34 -15.04
N VAL A 89 -5.41 8.50 -14.05
CA VAL A 89 -4.98 8.75 -12.66
C VAL A 89 -3.47 8.84 -12.61
N ALA A 90 -2.71 7.88 -13.16
CA ALA A 90 -1.26 7.90 -13.14
C ALA A 90 -0.68 9.12 -13.89
N ALA A 91 -1.22 9.44 -15.07
CA ALA A 91 -0.86 10.60 -15.88
C ALA A 91 -1.09 11.93 -15.16
N SER A 92 -1.97 11.96 -14.15
CA SER A 92 -2.20 13.11 -13.27
C SER A 92 -1.09 13.34 -12.24
N GLY A 93 0.02 12.60 -12.33
CA GLY A 93 1.25 12.84 -11.57
C GLY A 93 1.47 11.87 -10.40
N PHE A 94 0.89 10.67 -10.46
CA PHE A 94 0.95 9.67 -9.40
C PHE A 94 1.64 8.39 -9.88
N TRP A 95 2.58 7.89 -9.07
CA TRP A 95 3.11 6.53 -9.21
C TRP A 95 2.30 5.63 -8.28
N LEU A 96 1.48 4.76 -8.87
CA LEU A 96 0.56 3.91 -8.12
C LEU A 96 1.26 2.62 -7.71
N TYR A 97 1.25 2.33 -6.41
CA TYR A 97 1.83 1.12 -5.82
C TYR A 97 0.75 0.27 -5.16
N GLY A 98 0.60 -0.96 -5.66
CA GLY A 98 -0.16 -2.03 -5.00
C GLY A 98 0.67 -2.71 -3.90
N TRP A 99 0.43 -3.99 -3.67
CA TRP A 99 1.21 -4.83 -2.75
C TRP A 99 1.38 -6.25 -3.31
N ASP A 100 2.34 -6.98 -2.76
CA ASP A 100 2.61 -8.38 -3.12
C ASP A 100 2.03 -9.34 -2.06
N HIS A 101 2.01 -8.92 -0.79
CA HIS A 101 1.41 -9.67 0.32
C HIS A 101 0.84 -8.72 1.37
N GLU A 102 -0.05 -9.23 2.22
CA GLU A 102 -0.71 -8.46 3.27
C GLU A 102 -0.61 -9.14 4.63
N TRP A 103 -0.26 -8.37 5.66
CA TRP A 103 -0.54 -8.76 7.04
C TRP A 103 -2.00 -8.44 7.33
N VAL A 104 -2.85 -9.45 7.18
CA VAL A 104 -4.30 -9.30 7.24
C VAL A 104 -4.75 -9.02 8.67
N HIS A 105 -5.81 -8.23 8.79
CA HIS A 105 -6.46 -7.96 10.07
C HIS A 105 -7.98 -8.14 10.00
N GLU A 106 -8.57 -8.41 11.15
CA GLU A 106 -10.02 -8.37 11.35
C GLU A 106 -10.52 -6.91 11.28
N SER A 107 -11.83 -6.69 11.14
CA SER A 107 -12.41 -5.34 11.20
C SER A 107 -12.18 -4.61 12.53
N SER A 108 -11.74 -5.32 13.56
CA SER A 108 -11.32 -4.78 14.86
C SER A 108 -9.90 -4.19 14.85
N GLY A 109 -9.16 -4.36 13.75
CA GLY A 109 -7.72 -4.07 13.65
C GLY A 109 -6.83 -5.20 14.15
N LYS A 110 -7.39 -6.26 14.74
CA LYS A 110 -6.62 -7.38 15.27
C LYS A 110 -5.91 -8.14 14.14
N PRO A 111 -4.57 -8.31 14.18
CA PRO A 111 -3.85 -9.12 13.21
C PRO A 111 -4.33 -10.57 13.19
N VAL A 112 -4.52 -11.13 11.99
CA VAL A 112 -4.93 -12.52 11.79
C VAL A 112 -3.72 -13.44 11.86
N GLN A 113 -2.67 -13.17 11.09
CA GLN A 113 -1.45 -13.96 11.14
C GLN A 113 -0.63 -13.67 12.41
N SER A 114 -0.05 -14.72 12.98
CA SER A 114 1.09 -14.57 13.91
C SER A 114 2.33 -14.09 13.16
N VAL A 115 3.31 -13.54 13.88
CA VAL A 115 4.58 -13.11 13.29
C VAL A 115 5.28 -14.28 12.59
N ASP A 116 5.37 -15.44 13.23
CA ASP A 116 6.05 -16.62 12.65
C ASP A 116 5.34 -17.12 11.39
N HIS A 117 4.01 -17.09 11.37
CA HIS A 117 3.23 -17.49 10.19
C HIS A 117 3.48 -16.53 9.02
N LEU A 118 3.39 -15.22 9.27
CA LEU A 118 3.65 -14.21 8.24
C LEU A 118 5.07 -14.31 7.68
N VAL A 119 6.07 -14.53 8.53
CA VAL A 119 7.46 -14.73 8.09
C VAL A 119 7.58 -15.97 7.21
N SER A 120 6.93 -17.07 7.56
CA SER A 120 6.92 -18.28 6.72
C SER A 120 6.24 -18.06 5.37
N GLU A 121 5.14 -17.29 5.33
CA GLU A 121 4.47 -16.91 4.08
C GLU A 121 5.41 -16.08 3.19
N ILE A 122 6.11 -15.10 3.77
CA ILE A 122 7.10 -14.29 3.06
C ILE A 122 8.22 -15.17 2.50
N ASP A 123 8.78 -16.09 3.29
CA ASP A 123 9.82 -17.02 2.83
C ASP A 123 9.35 -17.86 1.63
N HIS A 124 8.11 -18.37 1.69
CA HIS A 124 7.54 -19.11 0.57
C HIS A 124 7.36 -18.23 -0.67
N LEU A 125 6.86 -17.01 -0.52
CA LEU A 125 6.68 -16.09 -1.64
C LEU A 125 8.01 -15.77 -2.34
N PHE A 126 9.09 -15.57 -1.57
CA PHE A 126 10.42 -15.37 -2.14
C PHE A 126 10.98 -16.61 -2.85
N ALA A 127 10.63 -17.82 -2.38
CA ALA A 127 10.97 -19.06 -3.06
C ALA A 127 10.22 -19.23 -4.40
N TYR A 128 8.97 -18.75 -4.50
CA TYR A 128 8.20 -18.75 -5.75
C TYR A 128 8.65 -17.65 -6.73
N GLY A 129 8.97 -16.45 -6.23
CA GLY A 129 9.55 -15.36 -7.01
C GLY A 129 8.58 -14.56 -7.89
N HIS A 130 7.27 -14.73 -7.74
CA HIS A 130 6.24 -13.98 -8.48
C HIS A 130 5.89 -12.67 -7.76
N PHE A 131 6.68 -11.63 -7.99
CA PHE A 131 6.49 -10.29 -7.44
C PHE A 131 6.33 -9.24 -8.54
N ALA A 132 5.82 -8.06 -8.18
CA ALA A 132 5.82 -6.90 -9.06
C ALA A 132 7.24 -6.48 -9.48
N ARG A 133 8.25 -6.71 -8.63
CA ARG A 133 9.66 -6.54 -8.94
C ARG A 133 10.48 -7.76 -8.49
N PRO A 134 11.43 -8.25 -9.30
CA PRO A 134 12.28 -9.36 -8.90
C PRO A 134 12.95 -9.10 -7.54
N ASN A 135 12.83 -10.08 -6.64
CA ASN A 135 13.42 -10.05 -5.29
C ASN A 135 13.01 -8.84 -4.41
N LYS A 136 11.86 -8.23 -4.66
CA LYS A 136 11.30 -7.17 -3.81
C LYS A 136 9.84 -7.46 -3.50
N LEU A 137 9.48 -7.42 -2.23
CA LEU A 137 8.12 -7.60 -1.73
C LEU A 137 7.63 -6.29 -1.10
N ILE A 138 6.47 -5.82 -1.53
CA ILE A 138 5.70 -4.78 -0.83
C ILE A 138 4.71 -5.48 0.11
N LEU A 139 4.92 -5.32 1.41
CA LEU A 139 4.02 -5.80 2.45
C LEU A 139 2.99 -4.72 2.80
N LEU A 140 1.70 -5.00 2.62
CA LEU A 140 0.62 -4.17 3.13
C LEU A 140 0.41 -4.45 4.63
N VAL A 141 0.37 -3.39 5.42
CA VAL A 141 0.05 -3.39 6.85
C VAL A 141 -0.79 -2.15 7.17
N HIS A 142 -1.62 -2.23 8.19
CA HIS A 142 -2.44 -1.11 8.66
C HIS A 142 -2.00 -0.67 10.07
N ASP A 143 -2.03 0.61 10.35
CA ASP A 143 -1.60 1.17 11.63
C ASP A 143 -2.51 0.78 12.80
N GLU A 144 -3.79 0.54 12.52
CA GLU A 144 -4.77 -0.03 13.47
C GLU A 144 -4.32 -1.35 14.09
N MET A 145 -3.46 -2.11 13.39
CA MET A 145 -2.87 -3.35 13.89
C MET A 145 -1.88 -3.13 15.03
N PHE A 146 -1.35 -1.91 15.16
CA PHE A 146 -0.26 -1.60 16.08
C PHE A 146 -0.72 -0.95 17.39
N GLN A 147 -2.01 -1.03 17.70
CA GLN A 147 -2.57 -0.59 18.97
C GLN A 147 -2.05 -1.41 20.16
N ASP A 148 -1.99 -0.80 21.35
CA ASP A 148 -1.49 -1.43 22.57
C ASP A 148 -2.30 -2.67 22.97
N THR A 149 -3.61 -2.67 22.73
CA THR A 149 -4.49 -3.82 23.01
C THR A 149 -4.14 -5.08 22.21
N PHE A 150 -3.31 -4.94 21.17
CA PHE A 150 -2.84 -6.06 20.34
C PHE A 150 -1.34 -6.31 20.46
N ASP A 151 -0.66 -5.69 21.42
CA ASP A 151 0.82 -5.73 21.56
C ASP A 151 1.55 -5.28 20.28
N GLY A 152 0.96 -4.31 19.58
CA GLY A 152 1.37 -3.88 18.24
C GLY A 152 2.86 -3.61 18.07
N LYS A 153 3.41 -2.80 18.97
CA LYS A 153 4.84 -2.47 18.99
C LYS A 153 5.72 -3.71 19.13
N ALA A 154 5.35 -4.64 20.01
CA ALA A 154 6.13 -5.85 20.25
C ALA A 154 6.09 -6.77 19.02
N LYS A 155 4.91 -6.95 18.42
CA LYS A 155 4.73 -7.77 17.21
C LYS A 155 5.48 -7.21 16.00
N LEU A 156 5.41 -5.90 15.77
CA LEU A 156 6.18 -5.26 14.69
C LEU A 156 7.69 -5.40 14.91
N THR A 157 8.15 -5.22 16.15
CA THR A 157 9.57 -5.42 16.50
C THR A 157 10.01 -6.86 16.24
N ALA A 158 9.19 -7.84 16.63
CA ALA A 158 9.45 -9.25 16.40
C ALA A 158 9.50 -9.59 14.90
N LEU A 159 8.57 -9.06 14.10
CA LEU A 159 8.57 -9.24 12.64
C LEU A 159 9.86 -8.71 12.01
N ILE A 160 10.25 -7.48 12.34
CA ILE A 160 11.47 -6.86 11.82
C ILE A 160 12.71 -7.69 12.20
N ALA A 161 12.79 -8.15 13.46
CA ALA A 161 13.90 -8.97 13.93
C ALA A 161 13.97 -10.33 13.20
N ALA A 162 12.83 -11.01 13.04
CA ALA A 162 12.74 -12.30 12.39
C ALA A 162 13.13 -12.23 10.89
N LEU A 163 12.71 -11.18 10.19
CA LEU A 163 13.07 -10.95 8.79
C LEU A 163 14.56 -10.60 8.64
N ARG A 164 15.12 -9.77 9.53
CA ARG A 164 16.56 -9.47 9.52
C ARG A 164 17.43 -10.71 9.80
N LEU A 165 16.99 -11.59 10.70
CA LEU A 165 17.68 -12.85 10.97
C LEU A 165 17.77 -13.75 9.72
N ARG A 166 16.81 -13.60 8.79
CA ARG A 166 16.75 -14.26 7.48
C ARG A 166 17.45 -13.48 6.37
N HIS A 167 18.20 -12.43 6.72
CA HIS A 167 18.94 -11.57 5.79
C HIS A 167 18.07 -10.73 4.84
N TYR A 168 16.77 -10.55 5.12
CA TYR A 168 15.98 -9.55 4.40
C TYR A 168 16.42 -8.14 4.77
N ALA A 169 16.40 -7.26 3.76
CA ALA A 169 16.61 -5.83 3.92
C ALA A 169 15.28 -5.07 3.81
N PHE A 170 15.16 -3.98 4.58
CA PHE A 170 14.02 -3.08 4.50
C PHE A 170 14.42 -1.84 3.68
N GLY A 171 13.60 -1.48 2.70
CA GLY A 171 13.80 -0.32 1.84
C GLY A 171 12.63 0.66 1.91
N ALA A 172 12.86 1.87 1.41
CA ALA A 172 11.81 2.86 1.20
C ALA A 172 11.15 2.67 -0.17
N ILE A 173 9.88 3.07 -0.29
CA ILE A 173 9.17 3.01 -1.58
C ILE A 173 9.85 3.86 -2.67
N ALA A 174 10.55 4.94 -2.26
CA ALA A 174 11.33 5.79 -3.15
C ALA A 174 12.51 5.08 -3.84
N ASP A 175 12.98 3.96 -3.28
CA ASP A 175 14.05 3.12 -3.81
C ASP A 175 13.52 1.82 -4.46
N TYR A 176 12.19 1.65 -4.53
CA TYR A 176 11.58 0.41 -5.01
C TYR A 176 11.92 0.10 -6.48
N ASP A 177 12.07 1.13 -7.31
CA ASP A 177 12.41 0.99 -8.73
C ASP A 177 13.92 1.15 -9.04
N ARG A 178 14.76 1.27 -8.00
CA ARG A 178 16.23 1.39 -8.15
C ARG A 178 16.94 0.03 -8.15
#